data_AF-A0A4Q5TPZ3-F1
#
_entry.id   AF-A0A4Q5TPZ3-F1
#
_cell.length_a   1.000
_cell.length_b   1.000
_cell.length_c   1.000
_cell.angle_alpha   90.00
_cell.angle_beta   90.00
_cell.angle_gamma   90.00
#
_symmetry.space_group_name_H-M   'P 1'
#
loop_
_entity.id
_entity.type
_entity.pdbx_description
1 polymer ?
#
loop_
_entity_poly.entity_id
_entity_poly.type
_entity_poly.pdbx_seq_one_letter_code
_entity_poly.pdbx_strand_id
1 'polypeptide(L)'
;MAAPADDEEILSKFRDEKTRNEAFNLLLKKYQQKLYWHIRRMVVNHDDADDLVQDVFVKIWKNLPGFRNDAQLYTWMYRIATNECITFLNKRKLKNNIPLDDVAYELADTLVD
;
A
#
# COMPACT_ATOMS: atom_id res chain seq x y z
N MET A 1 24.96 -1.38 -14.30
CA MET A 1 23.67 -1.15 -13.63
C MET A 1 23.75 0.22 -12.98
N ALA A 2 22.87 1.17 -13.32
CA ALA A 2 22.84 2.47 -12.66
C ALA A 2 22.58 2.24 -11.15
N ALA A 3 23.24 3.00 -10.28
CA ALA A 3 22.96 2.96 -8.86
C ALA A 3 21.47 3.26 -8.63
N PRO A 4 20.78 2.58 -7.71
CA PRO A 4 19.40 2.92 -7.39
C PRO A 4 19.37 4.39 -6.93
N ALA A 5 18.48 5.19 -7.53
CA ALA A 5 18.32 6.61 -7.20
C ALA A 5 18.21 6.80 -5.68
N ASP A 6 18.87 7.83 -5.15
CA ASP A 6 18.81 8.09 -3.71
C ASP A 6 17.43 8.64 -3.31
N ASP A 7 17.07 8.51 -2.03
CA ASP A 7 15.78 9.00 -1.52
C ASP A 7 15.65 10.51 -1.70
N GLU A 8 16.74 11.26 -1.55
CA GLU A 8 16.73 12.71 -1.75
C GLU A 8 16.41 13.09 -3.22
N GLU A 9 16.96 12.35 -4.18
CA GLU A 9 16.68 12.56 -5.61
C GLU A 9 15.21 12.29 -5.93
N ILE A 10 14.68 11.16 -5.42
CA ILE A 10 13.27 10.78 -5.59
C ILE A 10 12.37 11.89 -5.04
N LEU A 11 12.64 12.35 -3.81
CA LEU A 11 11.83 13.37 -3.16
C LEU A 11 11.92 14.72 -3.88
N SER A 12 13.11 15.10 -4.35
CA SER A 12 13.32 16.32 -5.12
C SER A 12 12.51 16.31 -6.42
N LYS A 13 12.63 15.23 -7.22
CA LYS A 13 11.87 15.07 -8.46
C LYS A 13 10.36 14.99 -8.22
N PHE A 14 9.90 14.46 -7.08
CA PHE A 14 8.48 14.34 -6.80
C PHE A 14 7.79 15.70 -6.52
N ARG A 15 8.58 16.69 -6.05
CA ARG A 15 8.08 18.05 -5.76
C ARG A 15 7.66 18.80 -7.02
N ASP A 16 8.35 18.59 -8.14
CA ASP A 16 7.95 19.13 -9.44
C ASP A 16 6.91 18.22 -10.09
N GLU A 17 5.76 18.81 -10.46
CA GLU A 17 4.66 18.12 -11.11
C GLU A 17 5.07 17.46 -12.44
N LYS A 18 5.99 18.08 -13.20
CA LYS A 18 6.45 17.55 -14.48
C LYS A 18 7.28 16.28 -14.34
N THR A 19 7.98 16.11 -13.22
CA THR A 19 8.85 14.96 -12.94
C THR A 19 8.24 13.97 -11.94
N ARG A 20 7.02 14.22 -11.46
CA ARG A 20 6.39 13.41 -10.40
C ARG A 20 6.23 11.93 -10.78
N ASN A 21 5.80 11.65 -12.00
CA ASN A 21 5.67 10.27 -12.50
C ASN A 21 7.03 9.57 -12.60
N GLU A 22 8.07 10.27 -13.05
CA GLU A 22 9.44 9.75 -13.11
C GLU A 22 9.95 9.43 -11.70
N ALA A 23 9.78 10.36 -10.76
CA ALA A 23 10.14 10.20 -9.36
C ALA A 23 9.47 8.97 -8.73
N PHE A 24 8.18 8.79 -9.01
CA PHE A 24 7.44 7.66 -8.47
C PHE A 24 7.86 6.33 -9.12
N ASN A 25 8.21 6.32 -10.40
CA ASN A 25 8.80 5.15 -11.04
C ASN A 25 10.15 4.76 -10.41
N LEU A 26 10.98 5.73 -10.04
CA LEU A 26 12.23 5.47 -9.29
C LEU A 26 11.93 4.88 -7.91
N LEU A 27 10.93 5.42 -7.21
CA LEU A 27 10.46 4.92 -5.92
C LEU A 27 9.98 3.47 -6.04
N LEU A 28 9.14 3.14 -7.03
CA LEU A 28 8.66 1.77 -7.28
C LEU A 28 9.84 0.82 -7.50
N LYS A 29 10.73 1.15 -8.44
CA LYS A 29 11.91 0.33 -8.74
C LYS A 29 12.77 0.05 -7.50
N LYS A 30 12.89 1.03 -6.60
CA LYS A 30 13.71 0.92 -5.39
C LYS A 30 13.03 0.11 -4.27
N TYR A 31 11.71 0.20 -4.14
CA TYR A 31 11.00 -0.24 -2.93
C TYR A 31 9.94 -1.32 -3.13
N GLN A 32 9.46 -1.56 -4.34
CA GLN A 32 8.38 -2.52 -4.59
C GLN A 32 8.67 -3.90 -4.03
N GLN A 33 9.84 -4.48 -4.34
CA GLN A 33 10.19 -5.81 -3.85
C GLN A 33 10.31 -5.85 -2.31
N LYS A 34 10.87 -4.80 -1.70
CA LYS A 34 11.04 -4.73 -0.24
C LYS A 34 9.70 -4.63 0.49
N LEU A 35 8.78 -3.82 -0.03
CA LEU A 35 7.44 -3.68 0.51
C LEU A 35 6.60 -4.93 0.28
N TYR A 36 6.75 -5.56 -0.90
CA TYR A 36 6.13 -6.85 -1.19
C TYR A 36 6.50 -7.91 -0.15
N TRP A 37 7.80 -8.11 0.12
CA TRP A 37 8.22 -9.10 1.12
C TRP A 37 7.77 -8.77 2.54
N HIS A 38 7.66 -7.48 2.88
CA HIS A 38 7.10 -7.05 4.15
C HIS A 38 5.62 -7.42 4.27
N ILE A 39 4.82 -7.00 3.30
CA ILE A 39 3.37 -7.27 3.24
C ILE A 39 3.10 -8.77 3.23
N ARG A 40 3.85 -9.52 2.41
CA ARG A 40 3.76 -10.98 2.29
C ARG A 40 4.01 -11.74 3.59
N ARG A 41 4.81 -11.17 4.52
CA ARG A 41 5.02 -11.77 5.86
C ARG A 41 3.83 -11.53 6.79
N MET A 42 3.01 -10.52 6.51
CA MET A 42 1.85 -10.17 7.32
C MET A 42 0.57 -10.87 6.85
N VAL A 43 0.43 -11.12 5.55
CA VAL A 43 -0.78 -11.74 4.97
C VAL A 43 -0.59 -13.23 4.69
N VAL A 44 -1.68 -13.98 4.78
CA VAL A 44 -1.67 -15.45 4.70
C VAL A 44 -1.65 -15.95 3.24
N ASN A 45 -2.42 -15.31 2.35
CA ASN A 45 -2.47 -15.66 0.92
C ASN A 45 -1.47 -14.83 0.12
N HIS A 46 -0.91 -15.42 -0.94
CA HIS A 46 -0.05 -14.74 -1.90
C HIS A 46 -0.81 -13.70 -2.72
N ASP A 47 -2.01 -14.02 -3.20
CA ASP A 47 -2.79 -13.11 -4.05
C ASP A 47 -3.18 -11.83 -3.29
N ASP A 48 -3.52 -11.95 -1.99
CA ASP A 48 -3.77 -10.81 -1.10
C ASP A 48 -2.56 -9.85 -1.03
N ALA A 49 -1.34 -10.38 -1.15
CA ALA A 49 -0.12 -9.57 -1.03
C ALA A 49 0.09 -8.68 -2.27
N ASP A 50 -0.19 -9.20 -3.46
CA ASP A 50 -0.05 -8.44 -4.71
C ASP A 50 -1.06 -7.28 -4.77
N ASP A 51 -2.31 -7.54 -4.38
CA ASP A 51 -3.35 -6.51 -4.30
C ASP A 51 -3.01 -5.43 -3.26
N LEU A 52 -2.59 -5.85 -2.06
CA LEU A 52 -2.21 -4.92 -1.00
C LEU A 52 -0.99 -4.07 -1.36
N VAL A 53 -0.02 -4.61 -2.09
CA VAL A 53 1.12 -3.83 -2.56
C VAL A 53 0.66 -2.69 -3.46
N GLN A 54 -0.28 -2.94 -4.36
CA GLN A 54 -0.83 -1.90 -5.23
C GLN A 54 -1.54 -0.81 -4.42
N ASP A 55 -2.42 -1.20 -3.48
CA ASP A 55 -3.13 -0.26 -2.61
C ASP A 55 -2.17 0.59 -1.77
N VAL A 56 -1.11 -0.02 -1.25
CA VAL A 56 -0.06 0.66 -0.50
C VAL A 56 0.64 1.69 -1.37
N PHE A 57 1.01 1.37 -2.61
CA PHE A 57 1.63 2.34 -3.51
C PHE A 57 0.69 3.48 -3.89
N VAL A 58 -0.61 3.20 -4.11
CA VAL A 58 -1.61 4.26 -4.31
C VAL A 58 -1.69 5.19 -3.11
N LYS A 59 -1.64 4.65 -1.88
CA LYS A 59 -1.61 5.46 -0.66
C LYS A 59 -0.31 6.25 -0.52
N ILE A 60 0.83 5.65 -0.85
CA ILE A 60 2.12 6.35 -0.87
C ILE A 60 2.05 7.53 -1.84
N TRP A 61 1.61 7.34 -3.09
CA TRP A 61 1.45 8.43 -4.06
C TRP A 61 0.61 9.59 -3.51
N LYS A 62 -0.55 9.29 -2.92
CA LYS A 62 -1.47 10.29 -2.37
C LYS A 62 -0.87 11.05 -1.18
N ASN A 63 -0.07 10.40 -0.34
CA ASN A 63 0.43 10.97 0.91
C ASN A 63 1.87 11.53 0.82
N LEU A 64 2.62 11.17 -0.23
CA LEU A 64 4.00 11.61 -0.42
C LEU A 64 4.18 13.14 -0.50
N PRO A 65 3.22 13.95 -1.05
CA PRO A 65 3.30 15.41 -0.95
C PRO A 65 3.38 15.95 0.48
N GLY A 66 2.80 15.22 1.45
CA GLY A 66 2.79 15.59 2.88
C GLY A 66 3.94 15.00 3.68
N PHE A 67 4.88 14.29 3.05
CA PHE A 67 6.01 13.68 3.73
C PHE A 67 7.01 14.75 4.21
N ARG A 68 7.18 14.86 5.53
CA ARG A 68 7.98 15.93 6.17
C ARG A 68 9.46 15.62 6.35
N ASN A 69 9.91 14.43 5.96
CA ASN A 69 11.29 13.97 6.15
C ASN A 69 11.73 13.82 7.63
N ASP A 70 10.77 13.64 8.55
CA ASP A 70 11.02 13.38 9.98
C ASP A 70 11.56 11.96 10.25
N ALA A 71 11.58 11.09 9.24
CA ALA A 71 12.07 9.72 9.27
C ALA A 71 12.56 9.33 7.88
N GLN A 72 13.33 8.24 7.75
CA GLN A 72 13.70 7.71 6.43
C GLN A 72 12.46 7.38 5.60
N LEU A 73 12.51 7.63 4.29
CA LEU A 73 11.40 7.39 3.36
C LEU A 73 10.92 5.94 3.44
N TYR A 74 11.86 4.98 3.50
CA TYR A 74 11.53 3.57 3.68
C TYR A 74 10.75 3.29 4.98
N THR A 75 11.18 3.85 6.10
CA THR A 75 10.50 3.70 7.39
C THR A 75 9.07 4.26 7.33
N TRP A 76 8.87 5.39 6.67
CA TRP A 76 7.54 5.96 6.49
C TRP A 76 6.64 5.08 5.60
N MET A 77 7.14 4.58 4.47
CA MET A 77 6.39 3.64 3.61
C MET A 77 6.06 2.33 4.34
N TYR A 78 6.99 1.82 5.15
CA TYR A 78 6.79 0.61 5.94
C TYR A 78 5.62 0.75 6.92
N ARG A 79 5.45 1.94 7.53
CA ARG A 79 4.30 2.23 8.42
C ARG A 79 2.98 2.23 7.64
N ILE A 80 2.94 2.83 6.44
CA ILE A 80 1.76 2.79 5.58
C ILE A 80 1.40 1.33 5.24
N ALA A 81 2.37 0.55 4.78
CA ALA A 81 2.18 -0.86 4.43
C ALA A 81 1.66 -1.70 5.61
N THR A 82 2.21 -1.48 6.79
CA THR A 82 1.82 -2.18 8.02
C THR A 82 0.38 -1.86 8.41
N ASN A 83 0.01 -0.57 8.40
CA ASN A 83 -1.35 -0.13 8.71
C ASN A 83 -2.36 -0.70 7.70
N GLU A 84 -1.98 -0.82 6.42
CA GLU A 84 -2.84 -1.40 5.40
C GLU A 84 -3.09 -2.88 5.63
N CYS A 85 -2.03 -3.65 5.91
CA CYS A 85 -2.15 -5.07 6.23
C CYS A 85 -3.04 -5.28 7.46
N ILE A 86 -2.85 -4.49 8.51
CA ILE A 86 -3.69 -4.58 9.72
C ILE A 86 -5.16 -4.29 9.39
N THR A 87 -5.42 -3.24 8.61
CA THR A 87 -6.77 -2.87 8.18
C THR A 87 -7.42 -4.00 7.37
N PHE A 88 -6.70 -4.58 6.42
CA PHE A 88 -7.14 -5.71 5.62
C PHE A 88 -7.46 -6.94 6.47
N LEU A 89 -6.55 -7.34 7.36
CA LEU A 89 -6.73 -8.50 8.23
C LEU A 89 -7.92 -8.31 9.19
N ASN A 90 -8.12 -7.10 9.71
CA ASN A 90 -9.28 -6.78 10.54
C ASN A 90 -10.60 -6.90 9.77
N LYS A 91 -10.66 -6.38 8.53
CA LYS A 91 -11.84 -6.53 7.65
C LYS A 91 -12.12 -8.01 7.34
N ARG A 92 -11.08 -8.80 7.05
CA ARG A 92 -11.22 -10.23 6.77
C ARG A 92 -11.71 -11.01 8.00
N LYS A 93 -11.17 -10.70 9.19
CA LYS A 93 -11.63 -11.28 10.45
C LYS A 93 -13.10 -10.97 10.71
N LEU A 94 -13.54 -9.72 10.46
CA LEU A 94 -14.93 -9.35 10.61
C LEU A 94 -15.82 -10.18 9.67
N LYS A 95 -15.47 -10.27 8.38
CA LYS A 95 -16.20 -11.09 7.39
C LYS A 95 -16.30 -12.57 7.80
N ASN A 96 -15.24 -13.14 8.36
CA ASN A 96 -15.24 -14.54 8.80
C ASN A 96 -16.02 -14.79 10.09
N ASN A 97 -16.27 -13.76 10.89
CA ASN A 97 -16.96 -13.87 12.17
C ASN A 97 -18.46 -13.51 12.09
N ILE A 98 -18.95 -13.09 10.92
CA ILE A 98 -20.38 -12.81 10.70
C ILE A 98 -21.10 -14.15 10.46
N PRO A 99 -22.19 -14.47 11.19
CA PRO A 99 -23.02 -15.64 10.92
C PRO A 99 -23.50 -15.69 9.47
N LEU A 100 -23.53 -16.88 8.87
CA LEU A 100 -23.96 -17.06 7.46
C LEU A 100 -25.37 -16.51 7.20
N ASP A 101 -26.26 -16.57 8.18
CA ASP A 101 -27.61 -16.03 8.08
C ASP A 101 -27.59 -14.51 7.88
N ASP A 102 -26.69 -13.77 8.53
CA ASP A 102 -26.57 -12.31 8.41
C ASP A 102 -26.00 -11.89 7.04
N VAL A 103 -25.08 -12.68 6.48
CA VAL A 103 -24.52 -12.44 5.12
C VAL A 103 -25.59 -12.63 4.05
N ALA A 104 -26.50 -13.59 4.22
CA ALA A 104 -27.58 -13.83 3.28
C ALA A 104 -28.55 -12.63 3.20
N TYR A 105 -28.81 -11.94 4.31
CA TYR A 105 -29.64 -10.74 4.33
C TYR A 105 -28.98 -9.54 3.64
N GLU A 106 -27.69 -9.27 3.90
CA GLU A 106 -26.97 -8.16 3.23
C GLU A 106 -26.82 -8.38 1.72
N LEU A 107 -26.58 -9.64 1.30
CA LEU A 107 -26.45 -9.97 -0.11
C LEU A 107 -27.81 -9.87 -0.84
N ALA A 108 -28.90 -10.26 -0.17
CA ALA A 108 -30.24 -10.08 -0.71
C ALA A 108 -30.57 -8.59 -0.91
N ASP A 109 -30.18 -7.73 0.04
CA ASP A 109 -30.38 -6.28 -0.06
C ASP A 109 -29.60 -5.67 -1.24
N THR A 110 -28.34 -6.09 -1.43
CA THR A 110 -27.47 -5.60 -2.51
C THR A 110 -27.88 -6.08 -3.91
N LEU A 111 -28.62 -7.19 -4.02
CA LEU A 111 -29.08 -7.75 -5.30
C LEU A 111 -30.48 -7.27 -5.71
N VAL A 112 -31.18 -6.55 -4.82
CA VAL A 112 -32.53 -6.02 -5.07
C VAL A 112 -32.50 -4.57 -5.57
N ASP A 113 -31.36 -3.87 -5.46
CA ASP A 113 -31.06 -2.58 -6.11
C ASP A 113 -30.43 -2.75 -7.50
#